data_AF-A0A5P0JIP8-F1
#
_entry.id   AF-A0A5P0JIP8-F1
#
_cell.length_a   1.000
_cell.length_b   1.000
_cell.length_c   1.000
_cell.angle_alpha   90.00
_cell.angle_beta   90.00
_cell.angle_gamma   90.00
#
_symmetry.space_group_name_H-M   'P 1'
#
loop_
_entity.id
_entity.type
_entity.pdbx_description
1 polymer ?
#
loop_
_entity_poly.entity_id
_entity_poly.type
_entity_poly.pdbx_seq_one_letter_code
_entity_poly.pdbx_strand_id
1 'polypeptide(L)'
;TWFLILAGLGLRSIIANPEVLHALNPMWAVHFFLEYKTVSFIALGAVVLSITGVEALYADMGHFGKFPIRLAWFTVVLPSLTLNYFGQGALLLKNPEAIKNPFFLLAPDWALIPLLIIAALATVIASQAVISGVFSLTRQAVRLGYLSPMRIIHTSEMESG
;
A
#
# COMPACT_ATOMS: atom_id res chain seq x y z
N THR A 1 0.45 13.91 -1.62
CA THR A 1 -0.98 14.17 -1.86
C THR A 1 -1.84 12.93 -1.69
N TRP A 2 -1.57 11.82 -2.40
CA TRP A 2 -2.34 10.57 -2.28
C TRP A 2 -2.56 10.06 -0.84
N PHE A 3 -1.47 9.84 -0.09
CA PHE A 3 -1.55 9.33 1.29
C PHE A 3 -2.30 10.25 2.27
N LEU A 4 -2.29 11.57 2.03
CA LEU A 4 -3.06 12.51 2.86
C LEU A 4 -4.57 12.37 2.61
N ILE A 5 -4.96 12.12 1.35
CA ILE A 5 -6.37 11.86 1.00
C ILE A 5 -6.84 10.56 1.64
N LEU A 6 -6.02 9.50 1.57
CA LEU A 6 -6.31 8.23 2.23
C LEU A 6 -6.51 8.38 3.74
N ALA A 7 -5.60 9.11 4.40
CA ALA A 7 -5.68 9.40 5.82
C ALA A 7 -6.93 10.22 6.16
N GLY A 8 -7.23 11.27 5.39
CA GLY A 8 -8.39 12.13 5.62
C GLY A 8 -9.73 11.40 5.46
N LEU A 9 -9.87 10.59 4.41
CA LEU A 9 -11.06 9.75 4.21
C LEU A 9 -11.21 8.71 5.32
N GLY A 10 -10.11 8.05 5.68
CA GLY A 10 -10.07 7.08 6.76
C GLY A 10 -10.50 7.68 8.09
N LEU A 11 -9.88 8.80 8.47
CA LEU A 11 -10.16 9.53 9.70
C LEU A 11 -11.62 9.99 9.79
N ARG A 12 -12.18 10.52 8.69
CA ARG A 12 -13.60 10.92 8.64
C ARG A 12 -14.52 9.74 8.98
N SER A 13 -14.27 8.56 8.43
CA SER A 13 -15.08 7.37 8.68
C SER A 13 -14.90 6.82 10.11
N ILE A 14 -13.67 6.85 10.63
CA ILE A 14 -13.38 6.49 12.03
C ILE A 14 -14.11 7.42 13.00
N ILE A 15 -14.11 8.73 12.76
CA ILE A 15 -14.87 9.69 13.59
C ILE A 15 -16.36 9.37 13.57
N ALA A 16 -16.89 8.92 12.43
CA ALA A 16 -18.30 8.54 12.31
C ALA A 16 -18.66 7.24 13.05
N ASN A 17 -17.73 6.27 13.13
CA ASN A 17 -17.91 5.05 13.93
C ASN A 17 -16.63 4.70 14.70
N PRO A 18 -16.40 5.30 15.87
CA PRO A 18 -15.16 5.12 16.66
C PRO A 18 -14.97 3.70 17.19
N GLU A 19 -16.04 2.90 17.25
CA GLU A 19 -15.99 1.50 17.71
C GLU A 19 -15.00 0.64 16.93
N VAL A 20 -14.67 1.02 15.68
CA VAL A 20 -13.64 0.32 14.90
C VAL A 20 -12.29 0.27 15.61
N LEU A 21 -11.99 1.24 16.48
CA LEU A 21 -10.74 1.29 17.23
C LEU A 21 -10.62 0.14 18.24
N HIS A 22 -11.72 -0.51 18.62
CA HIS A 22 -11.68 -1.75 19.40
C HIS A 22 -10.92 -2.88 18.68
N ALA A 23 -10.79 -2.83 17.36
CA ALA A 23 -9.99 -3.78 16.58
C ALA A 23 -8.49 -3.76 16.94
N LEU A 24 -8.01 -2.72 17.64
CA LEU A 24 -6.65 -2.70 18.21
C LEU A 24 -6.47 -3.71 19.36
N ASN A 25 -7.55 -4.18 19.98
CA ASN A 25 -7.48 -5.21 21.00
C ASN A 25 -7.22 -6.59 20.35
N PRO A 26 -6.08 -7.23 20.63
CA PRO A 26 -5.72 -8.51 20.01
C PRO A 26 -6.69 -9.65 20.33
N MET A 27 -7.50 -9.51 21.40
CA MET A 27 -8.54 -10.48 21.72
C MET A 27 -9.52 -10.71 20.57
N TRP A 28 -9.82 -9.69 19.76
CA TRP A 28 -10.67 -9.86 18.58
C TRP A 28 -10.08 -10.81 17.55
N ALA A 29 -8.77 -10.75 17.32
CA ALA A 29 -8.10 -11.70 16.44
C ALA A 29 -8.17 -13.12 17.01
N VAL A 30 -7.90 -13.29 18.31
CA VAL A 30 -7.99 -14.60 18.98
C VAL A 30 -9.41 -15.19 18.86
N HIS A 31 -10.43 -14.40 19.19
CA HIS A 31 -11.82 -14.81 19.04
C HIS A 31 -12.16 -15.16 17.59
N PHE A 32 -11.69 -14.37 16.62
CA PHE A 32 -11.90 -14.64 15.20
C PHE A 32 -11.30 -15.99 14.76
N PHE A 33 -10.10 -16.35 15.23
CA PHE A 33 -9.48 -17.65 14.95
C PHE A 33 -10.21 -18.82 15.61
N LEU A 34 -10.68 -18.64 16.85
CA LEU A 34 -11.37 -19.69 17.59
C LEU A 34 -12.77 -19.97 17.02
N GLU A 35 -13.50 -18.92 16.66
CA GLU A 35 -14.88 -19.00 16.17
C GLU A 35 -14.93 -19.38 14.68
N TYR A 36 -14.14 -18.69 13.84
CA TYR A 36 -14.24 -18.79 12.37
C TYR A 36 -13.07 -19.57 11.76
N LYS A 37 -12.68 -20.70 12.35
CA LYS A 37 -11.47 -21.50 12.02
C LYS A 37 -11.08 -21.54 10.54
N THR A 38 -11.95 -22.01 9.64
CA THR A 38 -11.63 -22.11 8.20
C THR A 38 -11.50 -20.75 7.53
N VAL A 39 -12.40 -19.82 7.84
CA VAL A 39 -12.38 -18.46 7.24
C VAL A 39 -11.17 -17.67 7.72
N SER A 40 -10.85 -17.76 9.01
CA SER A 40 -9.67 -17.14 9.61
C SER A 40 -8.36 -17.72 9.06
N PHE A 41 -8.31 -19.02 8.78
CA PHE A 41 -7.20 -19.64 8.06
C PHE A 41 -7.02 -19.08 6.64
N ILE A 42 -8.10 -18.94 5.88
CA ILE A 42 -8.06 -18.34 4.54
C ILE A 42 -7.64 -16.86 4.62
N ALA A 43 -8.17 -16.11 5.60
CA ALA A 43 -7.82 -14.72 5.83
C ALA A 43 -6.33 -14.53 6.16
N LEU A 44 -5.72 -15.48 6.90
CA LEU A 44 -4.28 -15.48 7.16
C LEU A 44 -3.48 -15.58 5.85
N GLY A 45 -3.98 -16.31 4.85
CA GLY A 45 -3.40 -16.34 3.50
C GLY A 45 -3.32 -14.96 2.85
N ALA A 46 -4.36 -14.12 3.01
CA ALA A 46 -4.35 -12.74 2.53
C ALA A 46 -3.32 -11.88 3.28
N VAL A 47 -3.14 -12.09 4.58
CA VAL A 47 -2.09 -11.43 5.38
C VAL A 47 -0.70 -11.80 4.86
N VAL A 48 -0.45 -13.09 4.62
CA VAL A 48 0.82 -13.59 4.07
C VAL A 48 1.08 -13.02 2.67
N LEU A 49 0.06 -12.97 1.81
CA LEU A 49 0.17 -12.36 0.48
C LEU A 49 0.46 -10.85 0.55
N SER A 50 -0.03 -10.16 1.58
CA SER A 50 0.34 -8.76 1.79
C SER A 50 1.82 -8.60 2.19
N ILE A 51 2.40 -9.56 2.92
CA ILE A 51 3.80 -9.53 3.33
C ILE A 51 4.73 -9.66 2.11
N THR A 52 4.37 -10.45 1.10
CA THR A 52 5.19 -10.58 -0.13
C THR A 52 5.31 -9.25 -0.89
N GLY A 53 4.34 -8.33 -0.73
CA GLY A 53 4.45 -6.97 -1.27
C GLY A 53 5.59 -6.14 -0.66
N VAL A 54 6.05 -6.48 0.55
CA VAL A 54 7.15 -5.78 1.24
C VAL A 54 8.51 -6.11 0.60
N GLU A 55 8.65 -7.24 -0.10
CA GLU A 55 9.89 -7.60 -0.80
C GLU A 55 10.24 -6.61 -1.91
N ALA A 56 9.23 -6.05 -2.59
CA ALA A 56 9.42 -4.97 -3.56
C ALA A 56 10.00 -3.71 -2.91
N LEU A 57 9.58 -3.39 -1.68
CA LEU A 57 10.13 -2.25 -0.92
C LEU A 57 11.60 -2.47 -0.52
N TYR A 58 11.99 -3.74 -0.27
CA TYR A 58 13.40 -4.08 -0.01
C TYR A 58 14.28 -3.93 -1.25
N ALA A 59 13.76 -4.21 -2.44
CA ALA A 59 14.51 -3.98 -3.69
C ALA A 59 14.86 -2.49 -3.87
N ASP A 60 13.94 -1.59 -3.52
CA ASP A 60 14.17 -0.13 -3.59
C ASP A 60 15.17 0.39 -2.54
N MET A 61 15.43 -0.36 -1.46
CA MET A 61 16.48 0.00 -0.49
C MET A 61 17.88 0.03 -1.09
N GLY A 62 18.13 -0.71 -2.17
CA GLY A 62 19.41 -0.68 -2.88
C GLY A 62 19.72 0.65 -3.56
N HIS A 63 18.69 1.45 -3.88
CA HIS A 63 18.84 2.73 -4.58
C HIS A 63 18.77 3.95 -3.66
N PHE A 64 17.82 3.97 -2.72
CA PHE A 64 17.59 5.12 -1.83
C PHE A 64 18.25 5.00 -0.45
N GLY A 65 18.69 3.80 -0.07
CA GLY A 65 19.19 3.51 1.26
C GLY A 65 18.08 3.31 2.31
N LYS A 66 18.46 2.72 3.45
CA LYS A 66 17.50 2.24 4.46
C LYS A 66 16.79 3.38 5.22
N PHE A 67 17.48 4.50 5.46
CA PHE A 67 16.98 5.58 6.32
C PHE A 67 15.81 6.37 5.68
N PRO A 68 15.90 6.87 4.43
CA PRO A 68 14.79 7.59 3.81
C PRO A 68 13.52 6.75 3.68
N ILE A 69 13.68 5.46 3.34
CA ILE A 69 12.56 4.52 3.21
C ILE A 69 11.87 4.30 4.56
N ARG A 70 12.64 4.05 5.63
CA ARG A 70 12.05 3.89 6.98
C ARG A 70 11.33 5.15 7.41
N LEU A 71 11.93 6.32 7.20
CA LEU A 71 11.30 7.58 7.56
C LEU A 71 9.96 7.74 6.83
N ALA A 72 9.95 7.67 5.50
CA ALA A 72 8.73 7.78 4.69
C ALA A 72 7.67 6.74 5.09
N TRP A 73 8.11 5.51 5.39
CA TRP A 73 7.23 4.43 5.82
C TRP A 73 6.54 4.75 7.14
N PHE A 74 7.31 5.06 8.19
CA PHE A 74 6.75 5.25 9.54
C PHE A 74 6.03 6.58 9.71
N THR A 75 6.39 7.64 8.95
CA THR A 75 5.78 8.97 9.12
C THR A 75 4.61 9.22 8.19
N VAL A 76 4.56 8.59 7.01
CA VAL A 76 3.53 8.86 6.00
C VAL A 76 2.77 7.59 5.61
N VAL A 77 3.46 6.58 5.10
CA VAL A 77 2.80 5.44 4.45
C VAL A 77 1.99 4.61 5.46
N LEU A 78 2.65 4.15 6.53
CA LEU A 78 2.03 3.34 7.57
C LEU A 78 0.83 4.05 8.22
N PRO A 79 0.95 5.27 8.79
CA PRO A 79 -0.19 5.93 9.43
C PRO A 79 -1.36 6.17 8.45
N SER A 80 -1.08 6.58 7.21
CA SER A 80 -2.12 6.80 6.21
C SER A 80 -2.86 5.52 5.83
N LEU A 81 -2.14 4.41 5.64
CA LEU A 81 -2.74 3.11 5.32
C LEU A 81 -3.54 2.59 6.50
N THR A 82 -3.02 2.66 7.73
CA THR A 82 -3.74 2.25 8.93
C THR A 82 -5.05 3.03 9.06
N LEU A 83 -5.02 4.36 8.96
CA LEU A 83 -6.24 5.17 9.00
C LEU A 83 -7.23 4.79 7.91
N ASN A 84 -6.75 4.51 6.69
CA ASN A 84 -7.62 4.11 5.59
C ASN A 84 -8.29 2.76 5.83
N TYR A 85 -7.55 1.74 6.26
CA TYR A 85 -8.10 0.42 6.55
C TYR A 85 -9.09 0.45 7.73
N PHE A 86 -8.76 1.16 8.80
CA PHE A 86 -9.70 1.36 9.91
C PHE A 86 -10.93 2.14 9.47
N GLY A 87 -10.79 3.14 8.59
CA GLY A 87 -11.94 3.84 8.01
C GLY A 87 -12.85 2.95 7.17
N GLN A 88 -12.28 2.03 6.38
CA GLN A 88 -13.06 1.02 5.64
C GLN A 88 -13.77 0.05 6.60
N GLY A 89 -13.10 -0.38 7.67
CA GLY A 89 -13.73 -1.17 8.74
C GLY A 89 -14.89 -0.43 9.40
N ALA A 90 -14.72 0.85 9.72
CA ALA A 90 -15.77 1.71 10.29
C ALA A 90 -16.98 1.85 9.36
N LEU A 91 -16.73 1.94 8.05
CA LEU A 91 -17.78 1.96 7.04
C LEU A 91 -18.56 0.63 7.02
N LEU A 92 -17.85 -0.50 7.07
CA LEU A 92 -18.44 -1.84 7.05
C LEU A 92 -19.26 -2.16 8.29
N LEU A 93 -18.84 -1.67 9.47
CA LEU A 93 -19.61 -1.80 10.71
C LEU A 93 -20.99 -1.13 10.59
N LYS A 94 -21.08 -0.01 9.88
CA LYS A 94 -22.33 0.72 9.65
C LYS A 94 -23.13 0.18 8.46
N ASN A 95 -22.45 -0.16 7.37
CA ASN A 95 -23.08 -0.62 6.13
C ASN A 95 -22.30 -1.83 5.57
N PRO A 96 -22.72 -3.07 5.91
CA PRO A 96 -22.08 -4.28 5.41
C PRO A 96 -22.10 -4.41 3.88
N GLU A 97 -23.08 -3.82 3.19
CA GLU A 97 -23.16 -3.86 1.72
C GLU A 97 -22.00 -3.10 1.04
N ALA A 98 -21.31 -2.22 1.78
CA ALA A 98 -20.16 -1.50 1.27
C ALA A 98 -18.96 -2.41 0.95
N ILE A 99 -18.99 -3.69 1.33
CA ILE A 99 -17.96 -4.68 1.02
C ILE A 99 -17.70 -4.85 -0.49
N LYS A 100 -18.68 -4.48 -1.33
CA LYS A 100 -18.53 -4.49 -2.79
C LYS A 100 -17.43 -3.54 -3.26
N ASN A 101 -17.33 -2.37 -2.62
CA ASN A 101 -16.32 -1.38 -2.95
C ASN A 101 -16.02 -0.43 -1.77
N PRO A 102 -15.42 -0.95 -0.69
CA PRO A 102 -15.25 -0.19 0.55
C PRO A 102 -14.33 1.01 0.35
N PHE A 103 -13.39 0.93 -0.59
CA PHE A 103 -12.46 2.02 -0.90
C PHE A 103 -13.17 3.24 -1.50
N PHE A 104 -13.94 3.06 -2.58
CA PHE A 104 -14.60 4.18 -3.24
C PHE A 104 -15.80 4.67 -2.43
N LEU A 105 -16.55 3.77 -1.77
CA LEU A 105 -17.68 4.14 -0.92
C LEU A 105 -17.27 4.86 0.39
N LEU A 106 -15.98 4.85 0.73
CA LEU A 106 -15.43 5.66 1.82
C LEU A 106 -15.45 7.16 1.49
N ALA A 107 -15.38 7.50 0.20
CA ALA A 107 -15.44 8.88 -0.26
C ALA A 107 -16.89 9.36 -0.39
N PRO A 108 -17.17 10.65 -0.12
CA PRO A 108 -18.47 11.22 -0.46
C PRO A 108 -18.67 11.22 -1.97
N ASP A 109 -19.92 11.17 -2.43
CA ASP A 109 -20.25 10.99 -3.85
C ASP A 109 -19.58 12.02 -4.78
N TRP A 110 -19.50 13.28 -4.34
CA TRP A 110 -18.84 14.34 -5.11
C TRP A 110 -17.33 14.13 -5.29
N ALA A 111 -16.68 13.42 -4.37
CA ALA A 111 -15.24 13.18 -4.38
C ALA A 111 -14.84 11.89 -5.13
N LEU A 112 -15.80 11.09 -5.60
CA LEU A 112 -15.52 9.83 -6.31
C LEU A 112 -14.69 10.05 -7.58
N ILE A 113 -15.12 10.96 -8.45
CA ILE A 113 -14.41 11.26 -9.71
C ILE A 113 -13.01 11.86 -9.44
N PRO A 114 -12.86 12.88 -8.57
CA PRO A 114 -11.54 13.35 -8.17
C PRO A 114 -10.64 12.25 -7.59
N LEU A 115 -11.17 11.40 -6.70
CA LEU A 115 -10.42 10.31 -6.08
C LEU A 115 -9.93 9.31 -7.13
N LEU A 116 -10.79 8.97 -8.10
CA LEU A 116 -10.45 8.07 -9.20
C LEU A 116 -9.29 8.63 -10.04
N ILE A 117 -9.34 9.92 -10.39
CA ILE A 117 -8.26 10.59 -11.16
C ILE A 117 -6.94 10.54 -10.38
N ILE A 118 -6.98 10.89 -9.09
CA ILE A 118 -5.77 10.89 -8.25
C ILE A 118 -5.24 9.46 -8.08
N ALA A 119 -6.13 8.47 -7.93
CA ALA A 119 -5.75 7.06 -7.87
C ALA A 119 -5.04 6.62 -9.16
N ALA A 120 -5.59 6.97 -10.33
CA ALA A 120 -4.97 6.66 -11.61
C ALA A 120 -3.58 7.31 -11.75
N LEU A 121 -3.43 8.58 -11.37
CA LEU A 121 -2.15 9.27 -11.38
C LEU A 121 -1.14 8.63 -10.41
N ALA A 122 -1.57 8.26 -9.20
CA ALA A 122 -0.74 7.56 -8.23
C ALA A 122 -0.26 6.20 -8.78
N THR A 123 -1.14 5.46 -9.46
CA THR A 123 -0.80 4.20 -10.13
C THR A 123 0.24 4.40 -11.22
N VAL A 124 0.13 5.46 -12.04
CA VAL A 124 1.13 5.78 -13.07
C VAL A 124 2.50 6.04 -12.43
N ILE A 125 2.56 6.84 -11.36
CA ILE A 125 3.81 7.14 -10.65
C ILE A 125 4.42 5.87 -10.05
N ALA A 126 3.60 5.03 -9.42
CA ALA A 126 4.04 3.76 -8.85
C ALA A 126 4.63 2.83 -9.93
N SER A 127 3.99 2.72 -11.09
CA SER A 127 4.49 1.92 -12.21
C SER A 127 5.85 2.42 -12.71
N GLN A 128 6.08 3.74 -12.77
CA GLN A 128 7.37 4.31 -13.17
C GLN A 128 8.49 3.98 -12.18
N ALA A 129 8.19 3.98 -10.88
CA ALA A 129 9.15 3.56 -9.85
C ALA A 129 9.55 2.09 -10.04
N VAL A 130 8.58 1.20 -10.27
CA VAL A 130 8.85 -0.23 -10.52
C VAL A 130 9.69 -0.44 -11.78
N ILE A 131 9.37 0.22 -12.88
CA ILE A 131 10.16 0.14 -14.13
C ILE A 131 11.61 0.55 -13.87
N SER A 132 11.81 1.66 -13.16
CA SER A 132 13.15 2.15 -12.79
C SER A 132 13.90 1.17 -11.89
N GLY A 133 13.21 0.58 -10.90
CA GLY A 133 13.73 -0.47 -10.04
C GLY A 133 14.20 -1.70 -10.82
N VAL A 134 13.40 -2.16 -11.80
CA VAL A 134 13.77 -3.28 -12.68
C VAL A 134 15.03 -2.96 -13.47
N PHE A 135 15.15 -1.79 -14.10
CA PHE A 135 16.37 -1.41 -14.83
C PHE A 135 17.61 -1.40 -13.92
N SER A 136 17.48 -0.90 -12.69
CA SER A 136 18.55 -0.90 -11.70
C SER A 136 19.00 -2.33 -11.33
N LEU A 137 18.04 -3.21 -11.04
CA LEU A 137 18.30 -4.62 -10.72
C LEU A 137 18.94 -5.35 -11.89
N THR A 138 18.45 -5.13 -13.11
CA THR A 138 19.03 -5.70 -14.33
C THR A 138 20.49 -5.29 -14.51
N ARG A 139 20.82 -4.01 -14.31
CA ARG A 139 22.20 -3.52 -14.38
C ARG A 139 23.10 -4.13 -13.30
N GLN A 140 22.59 -4.33 -12.09
CA GLN A 140 23.33 -5.01 -11.02
C GLN A 140 23.59 -6.49 -11.36
N ALA A 141 22.59 -7.19 -11.91
CA ALA A 141 22.72 -8.58 -12.33
C ALA A 141 23.76 -8.77 -13.46
N VAL A 142 23.82 -7.85 -14.44
CA VAL A 142 24.87 -7.85 -15.48
C VAL A 142 26.27 -7.66 -14.87
N ARG A 143 26.42 -6.73 -13.91
CA ARG A 143 27.71 -6.50 -13.23
C ARG A 143 28.18 -7.69 -12.40
N LEU A 144 27.26 -8.47 -11.84
CA LEU A 144 27.55 -9.70 -11.10
C LEU A 144 27.76 -10.91 -12.02
N GLY A 145 27.65 -10.75 -13.33
CA GLY A 145 27.79 -11.84 -14.31
C GLY A 145 26.60 -12.79 -14.39
N TYR A 146 25.48 -12.47 -13.73
CA TYR A 146 24.25 -13.28 -13.80
C TYR A 146 23.49 -13.10 -15.12
N LEU A 147 23.75 -12.03 -15.88
CA LEU A 147 23.14 -11.76 -17.17
C LEU A 147 24.21 -11.41 -18.22
N SER A 148 23.94 -11.78 -19.48
CA SER A 148 24.77 -11.40 -20.63
C SER A 148 24.86 -9.88 -20.77
N PRO A 149 25.98 -9.32 -21.26
CA PRO A 149 26.10 -7.87 -21.50
C PRO A 149 24.96 -7.35 -22.38
N MET A 150 24.25 -6.35 -21.89
CA MET A 150 23.15 -5.70 -22.60
C MET A 150 23.54 -4.29 -23.01
N ARG A 151 23.06 -3.85 -24.17
CA ARG A 151 23.24 -2.47 -24.66
C ARG A 151 22.42 -1.52 -23.78
N ILE A 152 23.09 -0.68 -23.00
CA ILE A 152 22.46 0.37 -22.21
C ILE A 152 22.29 1.59 -23.11
N ILE A 153 21.04 1.95 -23.43
CA ILE A 153 20.72 3.18 -24.15
C ILE A 153 20.25 4.20 -23.11
N HIS A 154 21.07 5.21 -22.86
CA HIS A 154 20.73 6.28 -21.94
C HIS A 154 19.67 7.20 -22.57
N THR A 155 18.57 7.45 -21.87
CA THR A 155 17.48 8.32 -22.33
C THR A 155 17.78 9.81 -22.06
N SER A 156 18.84 10.13 -21.31
CA SER A 156 19.30 11.50 -21.01
C SER A 156 20.77 11.63 -21.38
N GLU A 157 21.11 12.67 -22.14
CA GLU A 157 22.50 13.00 -22.52
C GLU A 157 23.32 13.61 -21.36
N MET A 158 22.69 13.98 -20.22
CA MET A 158 23.34 14.81 -19.19
C MET A 158 23.69 14.15 -17.85
N GLU A 159 23.34 12.89 -17.59
CA GLU A 159 23.77 12.21 -16.35
C GLU A 159 24.68 11.03 -16.65
N SER A 160 25.93 11.38 -16.98
CA SER A 160 27.09 10.48 -16.93
C SER A 160 28.19 11.22 -16.17
N GLY A 161 28.23 11.03 -14.85
CA GLY A 161 29.25 11.58 -13.95
C GLY A 161 29.18 10.92 -12.60
#